data_AF-A0A9X0CUX6-F1
#
_entry.id   AF-A0A9X0CUX6-F1
#
_cell.length_a   1.000
_cell.length_b   1.000
_cell.length_c   1.000
_cell.angle_alpha   90.00
_cell.angle_beta   90.00
_cell.angle_gamma   90.00
#
_symmetry.space_group_name_H-M   'P 1'
#
loop_
_entity.id
_entity.type
_entity.pdbx_description
1 polymer ?
#
loop_
_entity_poly.entity_id
_entity_poly.type
_entity_poly.pdbx_seq_one_letter_code
_entity_poly.pdbx_strand_id
1 'polypeptide(L)'
;MAEAVQWLDGQAKQYYVEEKICPEKHIRQNQWQSEWNQAYLTNRDKWTYDYISDYECIFNHPIDVDYNQSNLHEARKQGTALPITNLAHFTNHSYVYEIIETGGFTGEMKKINEDAQRDDIVAKFSWWSPIFTEEDNNQVRDTLGAAIQPFLGQCDDLANLKNQFATSDAFKPNPRRYGNRYFQYGINELCQCNYADSLLDDLQYKIMGTFGYKQEIMHAVLVCSQANGAGRFRAYPPVLTPEEDANNEAVVTRDNHGNWTWKPQATGTEIRRLDGRRPYPMYRRWENVAFAFHIPDAEEAKITVNDLISHLHQL
;
A
#
# COMPACT_ATOMS: atom_id res chain seq x y z
N MET A 1 -18.88 -6.49 24.94
CA MET A 1 -18.20 -5.20 25.17
C MET A 1 -17.53 -4.83 23.87
N ALA A 2 -17.74 -3.61 23.37
CA ALA A 2 -17.16 -3.19 22.09
C ALA A 2 -15.65 -2.98 22.27
N GLU A 3 -14.84 -3.59 21.41
CA GLU A 3 -13.39 -3.38 21.36
C GLU A 3 -13.11 -1.89 21.14
N ALA A 4 -12.21 -1.33 21.96
CA ALA A 4 -11.72 0.02 21.79
C ALA A 4 -10.90 0.09 20.51
N VAL A 5 -11.14 1.12 19.72
CA VAL A 5 -10.59 1.18 18.38
C VAL A 5 -9.20 1.78 18.40
N GLN A 6 -8.28 1.11 17.73
CA GLN A 6 -6.88 1.44 17.64
C GLN A 6 -6.62 2.39 16.46
N TRP A 7 -6.24 3.63 16.77
CA TRP A 7 -5.84 4.66 15.79
C TRP A 7 -4.34 4.53 15.49
N LEU A 8 -3.90 4.89 14.27
CA LEU A 8 -2.48 4.93 13.90
C LEU A 8 -1.99 6.37 13.73
N ASP A 9 -0.86 6.68 14.36
CA ASP A 9 -0.14 7.94 14.19
C ASP A 9 0.85 7.79 13.02
N GLY A 10 0.80 8.69 12.04
CA GLY A 10 1.71 8.72 10.89
C GLY A 10 2.68 9.90 10.98
N GLN A 11 3.97 9.69 10.67
CA GLN A 11 4.95 10.78 10.60
C GLN A 11 5.00 11.40 9.20
N ALA A 12 4.71 12.70 9.09
CA ALA A 12 4.83 13.47 7.85
C ALA A 12 6.24 14.08 7.68
N LYS A 13 6.58 14.47 6.45
CA LYS A 13 7.92 14.97 6.04
C LYS A 13 8.22 16.43 6.46
N GLN A 14 7.34 17.08 7.22
CA GLN A 14 7.58 18.42 7.78
C GLN A 14 7.62 18.33 9.29
N TYR A 15 8.63 18.97 9.89
CA TYR A 15 8.99 18.90 11.32
C TYR A 15 7.89 19.35 12.32
N TYR A 16 6.66 19.65 11.88
CA TYR A 16 5.57 20.19 12.69
C TYR A 16 4.16 19.80 12.20
N VAL A 17 4.00 18.77 11.36
CA VAL A 17 2.68 18.34 10.87
C VAL A 17 2.49 16.84 11.13
N GLU A 18 1.50 16.49 11.94
CA GLU A 18 1.10 15.10 12.19
C GLU A 18 0.03 14.69 11.15
N GLU A 19 0.39 13.85 10.18
CA GLU A 19 -0.58 13.24 9.27
C GLU A 19 -1.12 11.94 9.86
N LYS A 20 -2.43 11.80 9.79
CA LYS A 20 -3.17 11.02 10.75
C LYS A 20 -4.16 10.14 9.99
N ILE A 21 -3.83 8.84 9.85
CA ILE A 21 -4.42 7.89 8.89
C ILE A 21 -5.04 6.71 9.66
N CYS A 22 -6.34 6.49 9.46
CA CYS A 22 -7.07 5.34 9.99
C CYS A 22 -7.19 4.29 8.88
N PRO A 23 -6.57 3.12 8.98
CA PRO A 23 -6.86 2.00 8.11
C PRO A 23 -8.04 1.21 8.64
N GLU A 24 -9.06 0.98 7.82
CA GLU A 24 -10.20 0.20 8.28
C GLU A 24 -9.82 -1.28 8.47
N LYS A 25 -10.12 -1.78 9.67
CA LYS A 25 -11.00 -2.94 9.81
C LYS A 25 -12.04 -2.86 10.94
N HIS A 26 -12.11 -1.81 11.77
CA HIS A 26 -12.98 -1.85 12.96
C HIS A 26 -13.52 -0.48 13.43
N ILE A 27 -14.53 0.19 12.83
CA ILE A 27 -15.36 1.24 13.49
C ILE A 27 -16.73 1.43 12.83
N ARG A 28 -17.78 1.64 13.63
CA ARG A 28 -19.12 2.10 13.18
C ARG A 28 -19.13 3.61 12.86
N GLN A 29 -19.79 3.97 11.77
CA GLN A 29 -20.00 5.29 11.14
C GLN A 29 -20.20 6.53 12.05
N ASN A 30 -20.46 6.35 13.34
CA ASN A 30 -20.80 7.40 14.30
C ASN A 30 -19.65 7.82 15.27
N GLN A 31 -18.44 7.26 15.16
CA GLN A 31 -17.29 7.65 16.02
C GLN A 31 -16.30 8.64 15.37
N TRP A 32 -16.48 8.99 14.09
CA TRP A 32 -15.55 9.84 13.32
C TRP A 32 -15.42 11.30 13.78
N GLN A 33 -16.36 11.84 14.57
CA GLN A 33 -16.52 13.29 14.68
C GLN A 33 -15.76 14.00 15.82
N SER A 34 -15.35 13.33 16.91
CA SER A 34 -15.18 14.05 18.19
C SER A 34 -13.74 14.37 18.63
N GLU A 35 -12.75 13.52 18.41
CA GLU A 35 -11.46 13.70 19.11
C GLU A 35 -10.30 14.21 18.23
N TRP A 36 -10.29 13.89 16.93
CA TRP A 36 -9.21 14.34 16.02
C TRP A 36 -9.48 15.70 15.38
N ASN A 37 -10.74 16.13 15.38
CA ASN A 37 -11.14 17.43 14.85
C ASN A 37 -10.75 18.60 15.75
N GLN A 38 -10.55 18.41 17.06
CA GLN A 38 -10.36 19.57 17.96
C GLN A 38 -9.00 20.26 17.80
N ALA A 39 -7.94 19.53 17.43
CA ALA A 39 -6.59 20.09 17.29
C ALA A 39 -6.33 20.73 15.92
N TYR A 40 -7.03 20.31 14.86
CA TYR A 40 -6.84 20.79 13.48
C TYR A 40 -7.86 21.86 13.04
N LEU A 41 -8.79 22.25 13.92
CA LEU A 41 -9.71 23.37 13.74
C LEU A 41 -9.05 24.75 13.98
N THR A 42 -7.77 24.93 13.64
CA THR A 42 -7.15 26.26 13.64
C THR A 42 -7.54 27.03 12.38
N ASN A 43 -8.71 27.67 12.45
CA ASN A 43 -9.19 28.84 11.69
C ASN A 43 -9.06 28.93 10.15
N ARG A 44 -8.53 27.94 9.41
CA ARG A 44 -8.52 27.96 7.93
C ARG A 44 -8.77 26.65 7.20
N ASP A 45 -8.67 25.48 7.85
CA ASP A 45 -8.80 24.19 7.14
C ASP A 45 -10.16 23.56 7.42
N LYS A 46 -11.11 23.76 6.49
CA LYS A 46 -12.53 23.42 6.64
C LYS A 46 -12.95 22.04 6.14
N TRP A 47 -12.02 21.17 5.74
CA TRP A 47 -12.40 19.94 5.04
C TRP A 47 -11.52 18.75 5.42
N THR A 48 -12.06 17.87 6.27
CA THR A 48 -11.56 16.52 6.51
C THR A 48 -12.47 15.53 5.77
N TYR A 49 -11.89 14.56 5.07
CA TYR A 49 -12.62 13.52 4.35
C TYR A 49 -12.09 12.14 4.77
N ASP A 50 -12.99 11.18 4.87
CA ASP A 50 -12.70 9.78 5.13
C ASP A 50 -11.86 9.18 3.98
N TYR A 51 -11.32 7.97 4.17
CA TYR A 51 -10.79 7.20 3.05
C TYR A 51 -11.93 6.89 2.07
N ILE A 52 -11.72 7.16 0.78
CA ILE A 52 -12.70 6.93 -0.28
C ILE A 52 -12.00 6.16 -1.41
N SER A 53 -12.56 5.00 -1.77
CA SER A 53 -12.05 4.19 -2.88
C SER A 53 -12.27 4.89 -4.23
N ASP A 54 -11.52 4.50 -5.27
CA ASP A 54 -11.71 4.99 -6.64
C ASP A 54 -13.14 4.73 -7.15
N TYR A 55 -13.76 3.64 -6.71
CA TYR A 55 -15.15 3.28 -7.03
C TYR A 55 -16.16 4.31 -6.51
N GLU A 56 -15.87 4.96 -5.40
CA GLU A 56 -16.77 5.91 -4.73
C GLU A 56 -16.36 7.38 -5.01
N CYS A 57 -15.07 7.62 -5.22
CA CYS A 57 -14.48 8.96 -5.35
C CYS A 57 -14.93 9.70 -6.62
N ILE A 58 -15.33 8.96 -7.66
CA ILE A 58 -15.87 9.54 -8.90
C ILE A 58 -17.27 10.15 -8.73
N PHE A 59 -17.96 9.89 -7.61
CA PHE A 59 -19.26 10.49 -7.30
C PHE A 59 -19.09 11.70 -6.38
N ASN A 60 -20.13 12.54 -6.32
CA ASN A 60 -20.24 13.46 -5.19
C ASN A 60 -20.36 12.65 -3.91
N HIS A 61 -19.70 13.13 -2.85
CA HIS A 61 -19.78 12.50 -1.53
C HIS A 61 -20.58 13.40 -0.58
N PRO A 62 -21.61 12.87 0.11
CA PRO A 62 -22.13 11.50 -0.01
C PRO A 62 -22.78 11.22 -1.38
N ILE A 63 -22.73 9.97 -1.83
CA ILE A 63 -23.29 9.53 -3.11
C ILE A 63 -24.81 9.78 -3.11
N ASP A 64 -25.32 10.44 -4.14
CA ASP A 64 -26.75 10.66 -4.30
C ASP A 64 -27.49 9.32 -4.39
N VAL A 65 -28.65 9.23 -3.74
CA VAL A 65 -29.44 7.99 -3.60
C VAL A 65 -29.99 7.48 -4.94
N ASP A 66 -29.96 8.32 -5.97
CA ASP A 66 -30.44 8.00 -7.33
C ASP A 66 -29.50 7.06 -8.11
N TYR A 67 -28.28 6.81 -7.64
CA TYR A 67 -27.38 5.83 -8.24
C TYR A 67 -27.64 4.44 -7.67
N ASN A 68 -27.74 3.41 -8.52
CA ASN A 68 -27.84 2.02 -8.06
C ASN A 68 -26.51 1.56 -7.41
N GLN A 69 -26.38 1.81 -6.10
CA GLN A 69 -25.16 1.58 -5.32
C GLN A 69 -24.78 0.09 -5.20
N SER A 70 -25.71 -0.84 -5.46
CA SER A 70 -25.44 -2.28 -5.36
C SER A 70 -24.36 -2.76 -6.33
N ASN A 71 -24.38 -2.26 -7.57
CA ASN A 71 -23.38 -2.63 -8.58
C ASN A 71 -21.98 -2.11 -8.24
N LEU A 72 -21.88 -0.92 -7.64
CA LEU A 72 -20.60 -0.35 -7.21
C LEU A 72 -20.03 -1.10 -6.01
N HIS A 73 -20.89 -1.47 -5.05
CA HIS A 73 -20.46 -2.25 -3.90
C HIS A 73 -19.87 -3.60 -4.33
N GLU A 74 -20.55 -4.32 -5.24
CA GLU A 74 -20.04 -5.57 -5.79
C GLU A 74 -18.77 -5.38 -6.62
N ALA A 75 -18.69 -4.33 -7.44
CA ALA A 75 -17.48 -4.02 -8.20
C ALA A 75 -16.29 -3.69 -7.28
N ARG A 76 -16.50 -2.91 -6.22
CA ARG A 76 -15.50 -2.59 -5.20
C ARG A 76 -15.02 -3.84 -4.48
N LYS A 77 -15.96 -4.70 -4.07
CA LYS A 77 -15.67 -5.98 -3.40
C LYS A 77 -14.86 -6.89 -4.31
N GLN A 78 -15.26 -7.02 -5.59
CA GLN A 78 -14.52 -7.77 -6.59
C GLN A 78 -13.11 -7.21 -6.77
N GLY A 79 -13.00 -5.89 -6.93
CA GLY A 79 -11.74 -5.17 -7.07
C GLY A 79 -10.99 -5.52 -8.37
N THR A 80 -9.80 -4.95 -8.52
CA THR A 80 -8.81 -5.43 -9.50
C THR A 80 -7.81 -6.31 -8.75
N ALA A 81 -7.55 -7.52 -9.25
CA ALA A 81 -6.51 -8.40 -8.72
C ALA A 81 -5.23 -8.24 -9.54
N LEU A 82 -4.18 -7.66 -8.95
CA LEU A 82 -2.89 -7.43 -9.58
C LEU A 82 -1.85 -8.42 -9.08
N PRO A 83 -1.19 -9.17 -9.97
CA PRO A 83 -0.11 -10.06 -9.55
C PRO A 83 1.10 -9.25 -9.05
N ILE A 84 1.72 -9.69 -7.95
CA ILE A 84 3.00 -9.15 -7.50
C ILE A 84 4.10 -10.16 -7.82
N THR A 85 4.92 -9.83 -8.81
CA THR A 85 6.01 -10.70 -9.28
C THR A 85 7.38 -10.12 -8.91
N ASN A 86 7.58 -8.84 -9.22
CA ASN A 86 8.82 -8.11 -9.00
C ASN A 86 8.64 -7.05 -7.91
N LEU A 87 9.67 -6.89 -7.10
CA LEU A 87 9.75 -5.85 -6.09
C LEU A 87 10.94 -4.92 -6.38
N ALA A 88 10.78 -3.66 -6.01
CA ALA A 88 11.80 -2.64 -6.07
C ALA A 88 12.17 -2.05 -4.72
N HIS A 89 13.47 -1.83 -4.55
CA HIS A 89 14.03 -0.96 -3.54
C HIS A 89 14.39 0.38 -4.17
N PHE A 90 13.51 1.37 -4.03
CA PHE A 90 13.73 2.72 -4.54
C PHE A 90 14.72 3.50 -3.68
N THR A 91 15.65 4.19 -4.34
CA THR A 91 16.71 4.94 -3.67
C THR A 91 17.27 6.07 -4.55
N ASN A 92 18.23 6.83 -4.02
CA ASN A 92 18.91 7.91 -4.76
C ASN A 92 20.32 7.52 -5.17
N HIS A 93 20.86 8.24 -6.15
CA HIS A 93 22.20 7.99 -6.70
C HIS A 93 23.31 7.83 -5.65
N SER A 94 23.31 8.62 -4.57
CA SER A 94 24.31 8.52 -3.51
C SER A 94 24.26 7.18 -2.76
N TYR A 95 23.06 6.69 -2.46
CA TYR A 95 22.86 5.43 -1.73
C TYR A 95 23.03 4.19 -2.59
N VAL A 96 22.92 4.32 -3.92
CA VAL A 96 23.23 3.22 -4.85
C VAL A 96 24.67 2.75 -4.67
N TYR A 97 25.64 3.69 -4.61
CA TYR A 97 27.05 3.34 -4.43
C TYR A 97 27.28 2.65 -3.09
N GLU A 98 26.67 3.15 -2.02
CA GLU A 98 26.77 2.54 -0.70
C GLU A 98 26.21 1.11 -0.67
N ILE A 99 25.05 0.86 -1.29
CA ILE A 99 24.46 -0.48 -1.39
C ILE A 99 25.38 -1.42 -2.19
N ILE A 100 25.97 -0.95 -3.28
CA ILE A 100 26.89 -1.73 -4.11
C ILE A 100 28.20 -2.03 -3.36
N GLU A 101 28.81 -1.02 -2.73
CA GLU A 101 30.06 -1.16 -1.98
C GLU A 101 29.91 -2.07 -0.76
N THR A 102 28.78 -1.95 -0.05
CA THR A 102 28.47 -2.81 1.10
C THR A 102 27.95 -4.19 0.67
N GLY A 103 27.64 -4.40 -0.61
CA GLY A 103 27.20 -5.70 -1.15
C GLY A 103 25.82 -6.13 -0.68
N GLY A 104 24.91 -5.20 -0.37
CA GLY A 104 23.56 -5.56 0.03
C GLY A 104 22.76 -4.44 0.69
N PHE A 105 21.58 -4.81 1.21
CA PHE A 105 20.63 -3.90 1.81
C PHE A 105 20.65 -4.02 3.34
N THR A 106 21.09 -2.99 4.03
CA THR A 106 21.05 -2.91 5.50
C THR A 106 19.65 -2.51 5.97
N GLY A 107 19.28 -2.94 7.18
CA GLY A 107 17.95 -2.71 7.74
C GLY A 107 17.82 -1.46 8.62
N GLU A 108 18.73 -0.50 8.43
CA GLU A 108 18.82 0.70 9.26
C GLU A 108 17.79 1.77 8.87
N MET A 109 17.28 1.73 7.63
CA MET A 109 16.24 2.64 7.17
C MET A 109 14.84 2.07 7.43
N LYS A 110 14.19 2.55 8.49
CA LYS A 110 12.81 2.19 8.80
C LYS A 110 11.82 3.09 8.07
N LYS A 111 10.86 2.50 7.35
CA LYS A 111 9.69 3.23 6.84
C LYS A 111 8.67 3.54 7.95
N ILE A 112 8.64 2.74 9.01
CA ILE A 112 7.73 2.83 10.16
C ILE A 112 8.49 2.51 11.45
N ASN A 113 8.16 3.22 12.53
CA ASN A 113 8.80 3.05 13.83
C ASN A 113 7.98 2.23 14.82
N GLU A 114 6.66 2.16 14.62
CA GLU A 114 5.69 1.46 15.46
C GLU A 114 4.88 0.47 14.62
N ASP A 115 4.41 -0.60 15.25
CA ASP A 115 3.54 -1.58 14.62
C ASP A 115 2.06 -1.22 14.73
N ALA A 116 1.19 -2.08 14.20
CA ALA A 116 -0.26 -1.86 14.32
C ALA A 116 -0.76 -1.86 15.77
N GLN A 117 0.04 -2.36 16.72
CA GLN A 117 -0.25 -2.36 18.15
C GLN A 117 0.26 -1.10 18.88
N ARG A 118 0.98 -0.19 18.18
CA ARG A 118 1.73 0.96 18.73
C ARG A 118 2.94 0.58 19.57
N ASP A 119 3.41 -0.66 19.43
CA ASP A 119 4.65 -1.07 20.04
C ASP A 119 5.83 -0.66 19.14
N ASP A 120 6.92 -0.22 19.76
CA ASP A 120 8.15 0.12 19.04
C ASP A 120 8.63 -1.10 18.25
N ILE A 121 8.78 -0.92 16.93
CA ILE A 121 9.41 -1.91 16.08
C ILE A 121 10.91 -1.84 16.33
N VAL A 122 11.41 -2.72 17.19
CA VAL A 122 12.86 -2.83 17.49
C VAL A 122 13.61 -3.66 16.44
N ALA A 123 12.95 -4.10 15.36
CA ALA A 123 13.54 -4.95 14.32
C ALA A 123 14.14 -4.14 13.16
N LYS A 124 15.10 -4.74 12.45
CA LYS A 124 15.68 -4.21 11.21
C LYS A 124 14.94 -4.79 10.00
N PHE A 125 14.62 -3.95 9.03
CA PHE A 125 13.88 -4.35 7.83
C PHE A 125 14.48 -3.76 6.56
N SER A 126 14.52 -4.57 5.50
CA SER A 126 14.69 -4.08 4.13
C SER A 126 13.32 -3.91 3.48
N TRP A 127 13.03 -2.72 2.98
CA TRP A 127 11.72 -2.36 2.45
C TRP A 127 11.70 -2.37 0.93
N TRP A 128 10.67 -3.03 0.39
CA TRP A 128 10.50 -3.24 -1.03
C TRP A 128 9.05 -2.94 -1.42
N SER A 129 8.83 -2.40 -2.62
CA SER A 129 7.51 -2.07 -3.14
C SER A 129 7.34 -2.73 -4.50
N PRO A 130 6.16 -3.25 -4.87
CA PRO A 130 5.96 -3.84 -6.20
C PRO A 130 6.22 -2.86 -7.32
N ILE A 131 6.58 -3.39 -8.49
CA ILE A 131 6.57 -2.66 -9.75
C ILE A 131 5.46 -3.23 -10.63
N PHE A 132 4.67 -2.33 -11.19
CA PHE A 132 3.59 -2.66 -12.11
C PHE A 132 3.98 -2.25 -13.53
N THR A 133 3.59 -3.10 -14.48
CA THR A 133 3.77 -2.86 -15.91
C THR A 133 2.64 -2.00 -16.46
N GLU A 134 2.76 -1.56 -17.71
CA GLU A 134 1.66 -0.85 -18.36
C GLU A 134 0.45 -1.76 -18.62
N GLU A 135 0.66 -3.08 -18.72
CA GLU A 135 -0.43 -4.07 -18.81
C GLU A 135 -1.24 -4.10 -17.50
N ASP A 136 -0.56 -4.17 -16.35
CA ASP A 136 -1.19 -4.10 -15.03
C ASP A 136 -1.97 -2.78 -14.86
N ASN A 137 -1.37 -1.66 -15.28
CA ASN A 137 -2.01 -0.35 -15.27
C ASN A 137 -3.29 -0.33 -16.11
N ASN A 138 -3.26 -0.94 -17.30
CA ASN A 138 -4.43 -1.02 -18.17
C ASN A 138 -5.52 -1.92 -17.56
N GLN A 139 -5.15 -3.01 -16.89
CA GLN A 139 -6.10 -3.87 -16.19
C GLN A 139 -6.88 -3.10 -15.11
N VAL A 140 -6.20 -2.25 -14.32
CA VAL A 140 -6.86 -1.38 -13.34
C VAL A 140 -7.84 -0.42 -14.03
N ARG A 141 -7.38 0.28 -15.07
CA ARG A 141 -8.19 1.26 -15.81
C ARG A 141 -9.42 0.63 -16.44
N ASP A 142 -9.29 -0.57 -16.99
CA ASP A 142 -10.39 -1.28 -17.62
C ASP A 142 -11.37 -1.84 -16.59
N THR A 143 -10.89 -2.40 -15.48
CA THR A 143 -11.75 -2.91 -14.40
C THR A 143 -12.58 -1.79 -13.79
N LEU A 144 -11.93 -0.69 -13.37
CA LEU A 144 -12.63 0.48 -12.83
C LEU A 144 -13.52 1.12 -13.88
N GLY A 145 -13.05 1.25 -15.12
CA GLY A 145 -13.84 1.79 -16.21
C GLY A 145 -15.11 1.01 -16.51
N ALA A 146 -15.05 -0.32 -16.47
CA ALA A 146 -16.22 -1.18 -16.61
C ALA A 146 -17.19 -1.03 -15.43
N ALA A 147 -16.68 -0.88 -14.20
CA ALA A 147 -17.50 -0.66 -13.02
C ALA A 147 -18.30 0.65 -13.07
N ILE A 148 -17.71 1.70 -13.65
CA ILE A 148 -18.32 3.04 -13.69
C ILE A 148 -19.17 3.28 -14.94
N GLN A 149 -18.96 2.50 -16.01
CA GLN A 149 -19.67 2.63 -17.29
C GLN A 149 -21.21 2.69 -17.16
N PRO A 150 -21.87 1.89 -16.31
CA PRO A 150 -23.33 1.97 -16.14
C PRO A 150 -23.85 3.33 -15.67
N PHE A 151 -23.01 4.15 -15.03
CA PHE A 151 -23.38 5.45 -14.48
C PHE A 151 -23.10 6.62 -15.44
N LEU A 152 -22.41 6.34 -16.55
CA LEU A 152 -21.97 7.36 -17.50
C LEU A 152 -22.97 7.67 -18.62
N GLY A 153 -24.01 6.85 -18.81
CA GLY A 153 -24.96 7.03 -19.92
C GLY A 153 -24.25 7.11 -21.28
N GLN A 154 -24.62 8.09 -22.12
CA GLN A 154 -23.97 8.39 -23.41
C GLN A 154 -22.83 9.42 -23.29
N CYS A 155 -22.17 9.55 -22.14
CA CYS A 155 -21.12 10.53 -21.96
C CYS A 155 -19.83 10.12 -22.69
N ASP A 156 -19.33 10.98 -23.59
CA ASP A 156 -18.07 10.79 -24.34
C ASP A 156 -16.80 10.84 -23.46
N ASP A 157 -16.93 11.05 -22.15
CA ASP A 157 -15.82 11.28 -21.21
C ASP A 157 -15.24 9.99 -20.59
N LEU A 158 -15.73 8.80 -20.99
CA LEU A 158 -15.27 7.51 -20.42
C LEU A 158 -13.76 7.31 -20.56
N ALA A 159 -13.17 7.68 -21.70
CA ALA A 159 -11.73 7.54 -21.91
C ALA A 159 -10.92 8.41 -20.93
N ASN A 160 -11.34 9.65 -20.70
CA ASN A 160 -10.67 10.54 -19.75
C ASN A 160 -10.84 10.06 -18.31
N LEU A 161 -12.02 9.56 -17.95
CA LEU A 161 -12.28 8.99 -16.63
C LEU A 161 -11.54 7.68 -16.41
N LYS A 162 -11.31 6.86 -17.44
CA LYS A 162 -10.44 5.67 -17.33
C LYS A 162 -8.99 6.06 -17.08
N ASN A 163 -8.48 7.08 -17.80
CA ASN A 163 -7.08 7.46 -17.78
C ASN A 163 -6.60 8.07 -16.45
N GLN A 164 -7.50 8.42 -15.54
CA GLN A 164 -7.15 8.95 -14.22
C GLN A 164 -6.73 7.85 -13.22
N PHE A 165 -7.09 6.60 -13.47
CA PHE A 165 -6.74 5.44 -12.62
C PHE A 165 -5.35 4.88 -12.95
N ALA A 166 -4.76 4.16 -11.99
CA ALA A 166 -3.36 3.71 -12.05
C ALA A 166 -2.40 4.86 -12.42
N THR A 167 -2.57 6.00 -11.75
CA THR A 167 -1.73 7.20 -11.92
C THR A 167 -1.00 7.59 -10.64
N SER A 168 -1.24 6.87 -9.54
CA SER A 168 -0.58 7.10 -8.27
C SER A 168 0.89 6.76 -8.31
N ASP A 169 1.60 7.23 -7.28
CA ASP A 169 3.01 6.99 -7.04
C ASP A 169 3.35 5.47 -6.88
N ALA A 170 2.37 4.60 -6.58
CA ALA A 170 2.56 3.15 -6.58
C ALA A 170 2.62 2.54 -8.01
N PHE A 171 1.94 3.15 -8.98
CA PHE A 171 1.90 2.69 -10.38
C PHE A 171 2.87 3.47 -11.28
N LYS A 172 3.07 4.75 -10.97
CA LYS A 172 3.95 5.68 -11.69
C LYS A 172 4.86 6.37 -10.68
N PRO A 173 5.90 5.68 -10.16
CA PRO A 173 6.73 6.22 -9.10
C PRO A 173 7.35 7.56 -9.49
N ASN A 174 7.28 8.54 -8.59
CA ASN A 174 7.89 9.85 -8.81
C ASN A 174 9.33 9.90 -8.27
N PRO A 175 10.34 10.24 -9.11
CA PRO A 175 11.73 10.36 -8.69
C PRO A 175 11.99 11.31 -7.52
N ARG A 176 11.18 12.36 -7.37
CA ARG A 176 11.30 13.32 -6.25
C ARG A 176 10.80 12.75 -4.92
N ARG A 177 9.92 11.74 -4.97
CA ARG A 177 9.32 11.11 -3.78
C ARG A 177 10.10 9.87 -3.36
N TYR A 178 10.40 8.98 -4.30
CA TYR A 178 11.01 7.68 -4.02
C TYR A 178 12.51 7.62 -4.26
N GLY A 179 13.04 8.56 -5.04
CA GLY A 179 14.39 8.52 -5.56
C GLY A 179 14.40 8.11 -7.04
N ASN A 180 15.48 8.45 -7.74
CA ASN A 180 15.59 8.34 -9.19
C ASN A 180 16.25 7.03 -9.67
N ARG A 181 16.47 6.08 -8.77
CA ARG A 181 17.07 4.78 -9.03
C ARG A 181 16.35 3.72 -8.22
N TYR A 182 16.37 2.49 -8.67
CA TYR A 182 15.87 1.37 -7.88
C TYR A 182 16.58 0.08 -8.25
N PHE A 183 16.67 -0.84 -7.29
CA PHE A 183 17.04 -2.22 -7.54
C PHE A 183 15.78 -3.05 -7.70
N GLN A 184 15.71 -3.91 -8.71
CA GLN A 184 14.55 -4.76 -8.97
C GLN A 184 14.92 -6.25 -8.88
N TYR A 185 14.12 -7.01 -8.14
CA TYR A 185 14.28 -8.46 -8.01
C TYR A 185 12.93 -9.16 -7.99
N GLY A 186 12.92 -10.45 -8.36
CA GLY A 186 11.76 -11.30 -8.13
C GLY A 186 11.53 -11.52 -6.64
N ILE A 187 10.28 -11.59 -6.18
CA ILE A 187 10.00 -11.82 -4.74
C ILE A 187 10.60 -13.13 -4.22
N ASN A 188 10.59 -14.19 -5.04
CA ASN A 188 11.17 -15.49 -4.69
C ASN A 188 12.70 -15.44 -4.64
N GLU A 189 13.32 -14.70 -5.56
CA GLU A 189 14.76 -14.46 -5.59
C GLU A 189 15.21 -13.71 -4.33
N LEU A 190 14.47 -12.66 -3.93
CA LEU A 190 14.73 -11.96 -2.67
C LEU A 190 14.61 -12.87 -1.44
N CYS A 191 13.64 -13.79 -1.44
CA CYS A 191 13.51 -14.78 -0.38
C CYS A 191 14.74 -15.70 -0.32
N GLN A 192 15.21 -16.22 -1.47
CA GLN A 192 16.41 -17.07 -1.58
C GLN A 192 17.69 -16.34 -1.18
N CYS A 193 17.82 -15.06 -1.54
CA CYS A 193 18.98 -14.25 -1.17
C CYS A 193 19.01 -13.91 0.32
N ASN A 194 17.84 -13.67 0.93
CA ASN A 194 17.77 -13.26 2.35
C ASN A 194 17.74 -14.43 3.33
N TYR A 195 17.24 -15.59 2.91
CA TYR A 195 17.05 -16.76 3.75
C TYR A 195 17.70 -17.97 3.11
N ALA A 196 18.48 -18.72 3.89
CA ALA A 196 19.12 -19.95 3.42
C ALA A 196 18.07 -20.90 2.80
N ASP A 197 18.45 -21.64 1.74
CA ASP A 197 17.53 -22.53 1.02
C ASP A 197 16.74 -23.48 1.94
N SER A 198 17.39 -23.97 2.99
CA SER A 198 16.79 -24.84 4.00
C SER A 198 15.67 -24.19 4.83
N LEU A 199 15.55 -22.86 4.79
CA LEU A 199 14.59 -22.05 5.53
C LEU A 199 13.49 -21.47 4.64
N LEU A 200 13.51 -21.75 3.33
CA LEU A 200 12.51 -21.23 2.40
C LEU A 200 11.11 -21.81 2.67
N ASP A 201 11.06 -23.10 3.01
CA ASP A 201 9.83 -23.77 3.44
C ASP A 201 9.37 -23.31 4.83
N ASP A 202 10.28 -22.68 5.59
CA ASP A 202 10.04 -22.11 6.92
C ASP A 202 9.76 -20.59 6.85
N LEU A 203 9.45 -20.02 5.68
CA LEU A 203 9.07 -18.61 5.62
C LEU A 203 7.64 -18.38 6.13
N GLN A 204 7.48 -17.25 6.81
CA GLN A 204 6.21 -16.75 7.29
C GLN A 204 5.93 -15.39 6.68
N TYR A 205 4.69 -15.23 6.23
CA TYR A 205 4.16 -14.02 5.67
C TYR A 205 3.05 -13.50 6.56
N LYS A 206 3.21 -12.27 7.06
CA LYS A 206 2.30 -11.69 8.05
C LYS A 206 1.89 -10.28 7.66
N ILE A 207 0.68 -9.86 8.00
CA ILE A 207 0.25 -8.47 7.85
C ILE A 207 0.82 -7.68 9.03
N MET A 208 1.83 -6.86 8.75
CA MET A 208 2.46 -5.98 9.76
C MET A 208 1.53 -4.84 10.15
N GLY A 209 0.69 -4.41 9.22
CA GLY A 209 -0.30 -3.36 9.44
C GLY A 209 -0.55 -2.54 8.18
N THR A 210 -1.30 -1.47 8.33
CA THR A 210 -1.51 -0.46 7.28
C THR A 210 -1.10 0.88 7.83
N PHE A 211 -0.26 1.63 7.13
CA PHE A 211 0.42 2.80 7.68
C PHE A 211 0.28 4.01 6.77
N GLY A 212 0.41 5.20 7.34
CA GLY A 212 0.67 6.41 6.57
C GLY A 212 2.15 6.51 6.19
N TYR A 213 2.49 6.53 4.90
CA TYR A 213 3.87 6.70 4.46
C TYR A 213 3.96 7.64 3.26
N LYS A 214 4.72 8.74 3.38
CA LYS A 214 4.89 9.77 2.33
C LYS A 214 3.59 10.39 1.78
N GLN A 215 2.44 10.28 2.45
CA GLN A 215 1.07 10.59 1.97
C GLN A 215 0.35 9.44 1.24
N GLU A 216 0.84 8.21 1.35
CA GLU A 216 0.16 6.98 0.91
C GLU A 216 -0.44 6.22 2.09
N ILE A 217 -1.52 5.48 1.83
CA ILE A 217 -1.93 4.34 2.64
C ILE A 217 -1.07 3.16 2.20
N MET A 218 -0.15 2.72 3.06
CA MET A 218 0.76 1.62 2.78
C MET A 218 0.36 0.37 3.57
N HIS A 219 -0.09 -0.66 2.88
CA HIS A 219 -0.29 -1.99 3.45
C HIS A 219 1.05 -2.72 3.53
N ALA A 220 1.52 -3.03 4.74
CA ALA A 220 2.83 -3.65 4.93
C ALA A 220 2.70 -5.15 5.20
N VAL A 221 3.42 -5.93 4.40
CA VAL A 221 3.60 -7.37 4.54
C VAL A 221 4.98 -7.65 5.12
N LEU A 222 5.03 -8.33 6.25
CA LEU A 222 6.26 -8.85 6.84
C LEU A 222 6.63 -10.17 6.19
N VAL A 223 7.90 -10.30 5.79
CA VAL A 223 8.54 -11.57 5.43
C VAL A 223 9.57 -11.90 6.51
N CYS A 224 9.41 -13.05 7.18
CA CYS A 224 10.30 -13.48 8.25
C CYS A 224 10.44 -15.01 8.30
N SER A 225 11.44 -15.52 9.03
CA SER A 225 11.56 -16.96 9.29
C SER A 225 10.52 -17.46 10.29
N GLN A 226 10.21 -18.75 10.28
CA GLN A 226 9.24 -19.42 11.16
C GLN A 226 9.53 -19.14 12.63
N ALA A 227 10.79 -19.20 13.05
CA ALA A 227 11.19 -18.92 14.42
C ALA A 227 10.81 -17.49 14.85
N ASN A 228 11.03 -16.50 13.98
CA ASN A 228 10.65 -15.11 14.26
C ASN A 228 9.13 -14.90 14.17
N GLY A 229 8.47 -15.55 13.21
CA GLY A 229 7.01 -15.52 13.05
C GLY A 229 6.28 -16.11 14.25
N ALA A 230 6.79 -17.20 14.84
CA ALA A 230 6.23 -17.83 16.03
C ALA A 230 6.66 -17.15 17.34
N GLY A 231 7.80 -16.43 17.31
CA GLY A 231 8.34 -15.68 18.43
C GLY A 231 7.98 -14.19 18.35
N ARG A 232 8.94 -13.38 17.91
CA ARG A 232 8.90 -11.90 17.91
C ARG A 232 7.68 -11.31 17.21
N PHE A 233 7.21 -11.94 16.14
CA PHE A 233 6.12 -11.44 15.30
C PHE A 233 4.83 -12.27 15.41
N ARG A 234 4.68 -12.99 16.53
CA ARG A 234 3.53 -13.87 16.76
C ARG A 234 2.19 -13.14 16.70
N ALA A 235 2.15 -11.89 17.17
CA ALA A 235 0.93 -11.09 17.24
C ALA A 235 0.39 -10.69 15.85
N TYR A 236 1.25 -10.61 14.83
CA TYR A 236 0.79 -10.22 13.50
C TYR A 236 0.04 -11.36 12.81
N PRO A 237 -1.14 -11.08 12.22
CA PRO A 237 -1.94 -12.10 11.55
C PRO A 237 -1.25 -12.59 10.27
N PRO A 238 -1.49 -13.85 9.86
CA PRO A 238 -0.96 -14.37 8.61
C PRO A 238 -1.56 -13.65 7.39
N VAL A 239 -0.82 -13.66 6.28
CA VAL A 239 -1.40 -13.36 4.96
C VAL A 239 -2.36 -14.50 4.59
N LEU A 240 -3.58 -14.15 4.17
CA LEU A 240 -4.59 -15.12 3.78
C LEU A 240 -4.38 -15.62 2.35
N THR A 241 -4.79 -16.86 2.11
CA THR A 241 -5.08 -17.36 0.76
C THR A 241 -6.38 -16.74 0.22
N PRO A 242 -6.58 -16.66 -1.11
CA PRO A 242 -7.85 -16.24 -1.69
C PRO A 242 -9.05 -17.06 -1.18
N GLU A 243 -8.85 -18.35 -0.90
CA GLU A 243 -9.88 -19.23 -0.35
C GLU A 243 -10.22 -18.93 1.11
N GLU A 244 -9.23 -18.52 1.91
CA GLU A 244 -9.44 -18.09 3.30
C GLU A 244 -10.08 -16.70 3.40
N ASP A 245 -9.85 -15.82 2.41
CA ASP A 245 -10.51 -14.53 2.31
C ASP A 245 -11.94 -14.65 1.73
N ALA A 246 -12.80 -15.42 2.41
CA ALA A 246 -14.16 -15.71 1.96
C ALA A 246 -15.03 -14.45 1.73
N ASN A 247 -14.70 -13.34 2.41
CA ASN A 247 -15.40 -12.06 2.24
C ASN A 247 -14.78 -11.17 1.15
N ASN A 248 -13.65 -11.57 0.56
CA ASN A 248 -12.93 -10.85 -0.50
C ASN A 248 -12.47 -9.44 -0.06
N GLU A 249 -12.10 -9.29 1.21
CA GLU A 249 -11.73 -8.02 1.87
C GLU A 249 -10.22 -7.85 2.07
N ALA A 250 -9.42 -8.90 1.86
CA ALA A 250 -7.98 -8.81 1.99
C ALA A 250 -7.40 -7.95 0.85
N VAL A 251 -6.62 -6.95 1.22
CA VAL A 251 -5.91 -6.10 0.25
C VAL A 251 -4.73 -6.86 -0.36
N VAL A 252 -4.14 -7.80 0.37
CA VAL A 252 -3.05 -8.65 -0.13
C VAL A 252 -3.35 -10.10 0.24
N THR A 253 -3.23 -10.98 -0.75
CA THR A 253 -3.36 -12.43 -0.58
C THR A 253 -2.17 -13.15 -1.21
N ARG A 254 -1.95 -14.39 -0.78
CA ARG A 254 -0.95 -15.28 -1.38
C ARG A 254 -1.54 -16.67 -1.52
N ASP A 255 -1.56 -17.22 -2.73
CA ASP A 255 -2.09 -18.57 -2.95
C ASP A 255 -1.10 -19.68 -2.50
N ASN A 256 -1.57 -20.93 -2.53
CA ASN A 256 -0.78 -22.10 -2.16
C ASN A 256 0.36 -22.42 -3.14
N HIS A 257 0.37 -21.79 -4.32
CA HIS A 257 1.46 -21.87 -5.30
C HIS A 257 2.51 -20.77 -5.10
N GLY A 258 2.30 -19.88 -4.12
CA GLY A 258 3.18 -18.78 -3.79
C GLY A 258 2.97 -17.52 -4.64
N ASN A 259 1.89 -17.45 -5.41
CA ASN A 259 1.55 -16.26 -6.19
C ASN A 259 0.92 -15.21 -5.30
N TRP A 260 1.43 -13.99 -5.42
CA TRP A 260 0.97 -12.84 -4.65
C TRP A 260 -0.03 -12.04 -5.46
N THR A 261 -1.05 -11.52 -4.78
CA THR A 261 -2.05 -10.64 -5.37
C THR A 261 -2.25 -9.42 -4.48
N TRP A 262 -2.28 -8.24 -5.10
CA TRP A 262 -2.73 -7.00 -4.49
C TRP A 262 -4.06 -6.57 -5.08
N LYS A 263 -4.98 -6.14 -4.22
CA LYS A 263 -6.29 -5.62 -4.58
C LYS A 263 -6.40 -4.15 -4.21
N PRO A 264 -5.82 -3.24 -5.01
CA PRO A 264 -5.88 -1.82 -4.73
C PRO A 264 -7.31 -1.29 -4.86
N GLN A 265 -7.65 -0.36 -3.99
CA GLN A 265 -8.94 0.31 -3.94
C GLN A 265 -8.83 1.80 -4.27
N ALA A 266 -7.64 2.41 -4.17
CA ALA A 266 -7.39 3.80 -4.55
C ALA A 266 -6.08 3.94 -5.35
N THR A 267 -6.17 4.21 -6.65
CA THR A 267 -5.07 4.10 -7.63
C THR A 267 -4.79 5.39 -8.38
N GLY A 268 -5.66 6.39 -8.28
CA GLY A 268 -5.50 7.68 -8.96
C GLY A 268 -4.80 8.73 -8.09
N THR A 269 -3.99 9.58 -8.73
CA THR A 269 -3.43 10.79 -8.10
C THR A 269 -4.48 11.91 -8.04
N GLU A 270 -5.23 12.08 -9.12
CA GLU A 270 -6.31 13.06 -9.26
C GLU A 270 -7.53 12.35 -9.84
N ILE A 271 -8.67 12.45 -9.17
CA ILE A 271 -9.93 11.86 -9.61
C ILE A 271 -10.92 12.98 -9.94
N ARG A 272 -11.37 13.00 -11.19
CA ARG A 272 -12.46 13.84 -11.69
C ARG A 272 -13.79 13.13 -11.43
N ARG A 273 -14.74 13.89 -10.89
CA ARG A 273 -16.11 13.43 -10.61
C ARG A 273 -17.01 13.48 -11.85
N LEU A 274 -18.04 12.63 -11.85
CA LEU A 274 -19.04 12.50 -12.91
C LEU A 274 -19.87 13.78 -13.14
N ASP A 275 -20.12 14.57 -12.11
CA ASP A 275 -20.94 15.78 -12.23
C ASP A 275 -20.20 16.96 -12.90
N GLY A 276 -18.93 16.74 -13.29
CA GLY A 276 -18.06 17.75 -13.90
C GLY A 276 -17.79 18.95 -13.00
N ARG A 277 -18.29 18.96 -11.77
CA ARG A 277 -18.02 20.00 -10.79
C ARG A 277 -16.75 19.64 -10.04
N ARG A 278 -16.19 20.70 -9.46
CA ARG A 278 -14.82 20.85 -8.96
C ARG A 278 -14.19 19.54 -8.46
N PRO A 279 -12.89 19.28 -8.74
CA PRO A 279 -12.15 18.05 -8.39
C PRO A 279 -11.90 17.86 -6.88
N TYR A 280 -12.86 18.23 -6.04
CA TYR A 280 -12.80 18.06 -4.60
C TYR A 280 -13.44 16.71 -4.24
N PRO A 281 -12.86 15.96 -3.30
CA PRO A 281 -11.96 16.45 -2.28
C PRO A 281 -10.51 16.56 -2.78
N MET A 282 -9.86 17.68 -2.46
CA MET A 282 -8.44 17.93 -2.70
C MET A 282 -7.50 17.04 -1.85
N TYR A 283 -8.04 16.05 -1.14
CA TYR A 283 -7.35 15.33 -0.07
C TYR A 283 -7.27 13.84 -0.41
N ARG A 284 -6.02 13.46 -0.69
CA ARG A 284 -5.53 12.29 -1.41
C ARG A 284 -5.34 11.11 -0.46
N ARG A 285 -5.71 9.89 -0.87
CA ARG A 285 -5.19 8.65 -0.29
C ARG A 285 -5.20 7.54 -1.33
N TRP A 286 -4.21 7.54 -2.22
CA TRP A 286 -3.94 6.34 -3.00
C TRP A 286 -3.21 5.31 -2.14
N GLU A 287 -3.43 4.04 -2.47
CA GLU A 287 -2.87 2.90 -1.77
C GLU A 287 -1.52 2.52 -2.37
N ASN A 288 -0.73 1.89 -1.51
CA ASN A 288 0.53 1.25 -1.82
C ASN A 288 0.62 -0.04 -0.99
N VAL A 289 1.42 -0.98 -1.44
CA VAL A 289 1.80 -2.17 -0.68
C VAL A 289 3.32 -2.24 -0.57
N ALA A 290 3.82 -2.65 0.59
CA ALA A 290 5.25 -2.80 0.82
C ALA A 290 5.56 -4.12 1.51
N PHE A 291 6.67 -4.73 1.13
CA PHE A 291 7.23 -5.92 1.74
C PHE A 291 8.41 -5.51 2.63
N ALA A 292 8.31 -5.85 3.91
CA ALA A 292 9.35 -5.68 4.91
C ALA A 292 10.05 -7.02 5.13
N PHE A 293 11.24 -7.18 4.56
CA PHE A 293 12.07 -8.36 4.79
C PHE A 293 12.83 -8.18 6.09
N HIS A 294 12.58 -9.06 7.05
CA HIS A 294 13.31 -9.08 8.31
C HIS A 294 14.81 -9.33 8.08
N ILE A 295 15.62 -8.46 8.67
CA ILE A 295 17.07 -8.62 8.73
C ILE A 295 17.43 -9.02 10.17
N PRO A 296 18.20 -10.10 10.39
CA PRO A 296 18.63 -10.53 11.72
C PRO A 296 19.32 -9.42 12.52
N ASP A 297 19.24 -9.46 13.84
CA ASP A 297 19.79 -8.41 14.73
C ASP A 297 21.34 -8.37 14.78
N ALA A 298 22.05 -9.19 13.99
CA ALA A 298 23.51 -9.14 13.93
C ALA A 298 23.99 -7.80 13.33
N GLU A 299 25.11 -7.29 13.84
CA GLU A 299 25.60 -5.93 13.57
C GLU A 299 25.78 -5.65 12.07
N GLU A 300 26.30 -6.64 11.33
CA GLU A 300 26.56 -6.56 9.88
C GLU A 300 25.48 -7.27 9.02
N ALA A 301 24.36 -7.67 9.61
CA ALA A 301 23.31 -8.37 8.88
C ALA A 301 22.68 -7.46 7.80
N LYS A 302 22.51 -8.06 6.63
CA LYS A 302 21.96 -7.40 5.44
C LYS A 302 21.36 -8.45 4.51
N ILE A 303 20.55 -7.99 3.57
CA ILE A 303 20.15 -8.81 2.43
C ILE A 303 21.27 -8.76 1.40
N THR A 304 21.98 -9.86 1.22
CA THR A 304 22.98 -9.99 0.16
C THR A 304 22.31 -10.59 -1.06
N VAL A 305 22.32 -9.85 -2.16
CA VAL A 305 21.80 -10.28 -3.46
C VAL A 305 22.95 -10.36 -4.46
N ASN A 306 22.81 -11.22 -5.45
CA ASN A 306 23.80 -11.33 -6.53
C ASN A 306 23.58 -10.21 -7.55
N ASP A 307 24.64 -9.85 -8.28
CA ASP A 307 24.57 -9.03 -9.49
C ASP A 307 23.86 -7.66 -9.33
N LEU A 308 24.04 -6.97 -8.19
CA LEU A 308 23.45 -5.66 -7.88
C LEU A 308 23.41 -4.66 -9.06
N ILE A 309 24.49 -4.57 -9.83
CA ILE A 309 24.62 -3.65 -10.97
C ILE A 309 23.65 -4.03 -12.10
N SER A 310 23.48 -5.33 -12.38
CA SER A 310 22.58 -5.84 -13.43
C SER A 310 21.11 -5.59 -13.10
N HIS A 311 20.79 -5.50 -11.81
CA HIS A 311 19.45 -5.24 -11.29
C HIS A 311 19.18 -3.77 -10.97
N LEU A 312 20.12 -2.87 -11.29
CA LEU A 312 19.98 -1.44 -11.07
C LEU A 312 19.28 -0.77 -12.25
N HIS A 313 18.19 -0.08 -11.97
CA HIS A 313 17.38 0.64 -12.95
C HIS A 313 17.33 2.13 -12.66
N GLN A 314 16.93 2.89 -13.69
CA GLN A 314 16.58 4.29 -13.58
C GLN A 314 15.08 4.45 -13.68
N LEU A 315 14.55 5.37 -12.88
CA LEU A 315 13.16 5.80 -12.93
C LEU A 315 13.01 7.00 -13.86
#